data_AF-A0A934D7Y8-F1
#
_entry.id   AF-A0A934D7Y8-F1
#
_cell.length_a   1.000
_cell.length_b   1.000
_cell.length_c   1.000
_cell.angle_alpha   90.00
_cell.angle_beta   90.00
_cell.angle_gamma   90.00
#
_symmetry.space_group_name_H-M   'P 1'
#
loop_
_entity.id
_entity.type
_entity.pdbx_description
1 polymer ?
#
loop_
_entity_poly.entity_id
_entity_poly.type
_entity_poly.pdbx_seq_one_letter_code
_entity_poly.pdbx_strand_id
1 'polypeptide(L)'
;WPGQYGGRGGAYDFDGQQPAAQPASGYLWDVCKKFGVTYRSYGEFVRNGKTDRDSATSHLAGLKGHIAPFYRGWDLSCSDIDRVKAWQKEFDEYERNGNLPQCCIFTLPNDHTAGTGKNQLTPQAFVAQNDFALGLLVERISKSRYWKESAIFVLEDDAQNGPDHVDAHRSVGMVISPYTKRKFVDHTLYTTASMLRTMELFLGLPPMSQYDAAATPMASAFTLAVDTAGYTVEQPRYDLTRKNRDGAYGQLLMERMDFTTVDAAPDRLFNEIIWQSIKGTSMPAPKYSILSGVPRATEKQEEDDD
;
A
#
# COMPACT_ATOMS: atom_id res chain seq x y z
N TRP A 1 5.43 -16.02 11.75
CA TRP A 1 4.18 -15.66 11.07
C TRP A 1 3.13 -15.38 12.13
N PRO A 2 2.36 -14.27 12.02
CA PRO A 2 1.30 -13.95 12.98
C PRO A 2 0.29 -15.09 13.15
N GLY A 3 -0.34 -15.20 14.33
CA GLY A 3 -1.19 -16.34 14.69
C GLY A 3 -2.39 -16.54 13.75
N GLN A 4 -3.07 -15.44 13.42
CA GLN A 4 -4.24 -15.45 12.53
C GLN A 4 -3.87 -15.91 11.12
N TYR A 5 -2.90 -15.26 10.46
CA TYR A 5 -2.46 -15.68 9.13
C TYR A 5 -1.83 -17.08 9.11
N GLY A 6 -1.33 -17.57 10.24
CA GLY A 6 -0.78 -18.93 10.34
C GLY A 6 -1.82 -20.03 10.50
N GLY A 7 -3.11 -19.68 10.63
CA GLY A 7 -4.17 -20.63 11.01
C GLY A 7 -3.98 -21.22 12.40
N ARG A 8 -3.20 -20.55 13.27
CA ARG A 8 -2.84 -21.03 14.62
C ARG A 8 -3.70 -20.41 15.72
N GLY A 9 -4.85 -19.85 15.34
CA GLY A 9 -5.73 -19.09 16.23
C GLY A 9 -5.23 -17.68 16.51
N GLY A 10 -5.99 -16.93 17.31
CA GLY A 10 -5.77 -15.49 17.55
C GLY A 10 -6.84 -14.63 16.88
N ALA A 11 -7.11 -13.46 17.46
CA ALA A 11 -7.96 -12.45 16.85
C ALA A 11 -7.13 -11.56 15.92
N TYR A 12 -7.79 -10.83 15.01
CA TYR A 12 -7.17 -9.76 14.23
C TYR A 12 -6.59 -8.72 15.18
N ASP A 13 -5.27 -8.61 15.17
CA ASP A 13 -4.46 -7.78 16.06
C ASP A 13 -3.79 -6.58 15.37
N PHE A 14 -4.05 -6.42 14.08
CA PHE A 14 -3.70 -5.25 13.27
C PHE A 14 -4.66 -4.08 13.55
N ASP A 15 -4.43 -2.95 12.90
CA ASP A 15 -5.18 -1.69 13.07
C ASP A 15 -5.24 -1.17 14.52
N GLY A 16 -4.26 -1.56 15.35
CA GLY A 16 -4.18 -1.18 16.76
C GLY A 16 -5.37 -1.63 17.60
N GLN A 17 -6.11 -2.67 17.17
CA GLN A 17 -7.26 -3.23 17.89
C GLN A 17 -6.85 -3.96 19.17
N GLN A 18 -5.63 -4.50 19.22
CA GLN A 18 -5.12 -5.29 20.35
C GLN A 18 -4.00 -4.55 21.08
N PRO A 19 -4.16 -4.20 22.38
CA PRO A 19 -3.11 -3.54 23.15
C PRO A 19 -1.77 -4.28 23.18
N ALA A 20 -1.81 -5.62 23.15
CA ALA A 20 -0.61 -6.45 23.15
C ALA A 20 0.20 -6.37 21.84
N ALA A 21 -0.44 -5.99 20.73
CA ALA A 21 0.21 -5.81 19.43
C ALA A 21 0.70 -4.36 19.19
N GLN A 22 0.41 -3.44 20.12
CA GLN A 22 0.84 -2.05 19.98
C GLN A 22 2.37 -1.94 20.14
N PRO A 23 3.08 -1.31 19.19
CA PRO A 23 4.51 -1.10 19.31
C PRO A 23 4.83 -0.23 20.53
N ALA A 24 5.91 -0.55 21.25
CA ALA A 24 6.31 0.18 22.46
C ALA A 24 6.58 1.67 22.20
N SER A 25 7.09 2.01 21.02
CA SER A 25 7.35 3.39 20.58
C SER A 25 6.12 4.07 19.97
N GLY A 26 4.98 3.37 19.86
CA GLY A 26 3.81 3.81 19.12
C GLY A 26 3.99 3.67 17.60
N TYR A 27 3.10 4.32 16.86
CA TYR A 27 3.12 4.37 15.39
C TYR A 27 3.80 5.65 14.89
N LEU A 28 4.01 5.77 13.58
CA LEU A 28 4.70 6.91 12.98
C LEU A 28 4.05 8.26 13.37
N TRP A 29 2.72 8.33 13.39
CA TRP A 29 2.02 9.55 13.83
C TRP A 29 2.25 9.90 15.31
N ASP A 30 2.46 8.91 16.19
CA ASP A 30 2.76 9.17 17.59
C ASP A 30 4.14 9.81 17.73
N VAL A 31 5.10 9.36 16.91
CA VAL A 31 6.45 9.94 16.83
C VAL A 31 6.41 11.33 16.19
N CYS A 32 5.65 11.52 15.11
CA CYS A 32 5.43 12.86 14.54
C CYS A 32 4.89 13.84 15.59
N LYS A 33 3.85 13.44 16.33
CA LYS A 33 3.27 14.23 17.42
C LYS A 33 4.30 14.57 18.49
N LYS A 34 5.10 13.58 18.92
CA LYS A 34 6.12 13.75 19.97
C LYS A 34 7.20 14.76 19.58
N PHE A 35 7.57 14.81 18.30
CA PHE A 35 8.64 15.66 17.78
C PHE A 35 8.14 16.93 17.06
N GLY A 36 6.83 17.24 17.16
CA GLY A 36 6.26 18.46 16.60
C GLY A 36 6.13 18.48 15.09
N VAL A 37 6.24 17.32 14.43
CA VAL A 37 5.96 17.17 12.99
C VAL A 37 4.45 17.12 12.80
N THR A 38 3.91 17.99 11.95
CA THR A 38 2.47 17.99 11.64
C THR A 38 2.11 16.79 10.79
N TYR A 39 0.97 16.14 11.06
CA TYR A 39 0.56 14.92 10.37
C TYR A 39 -0.94 14.83 10.14
N ARG A 40 -1.30 14.05 9.11
CA ARG A 40 -2.68 13.76 8.68
C ARG A 40 -2.81 12.33 8.18
N SER A 41 -3.88 11.65 8.60
CA SER A 41 -4.26 10.34 8.08
C SER A 41 -5.45 10.45 7.14
N TYR A 42 -5.32 9.81 5.99
CA TYR A 42 -6.33 9.63 4.95
C TYR A 42 -6.64 8.14 4.83
N GLY A 43 -7.55 7.65 5.68
CA GLY A 43 -8.06 6.28 5.60
C GLY A 43 -7.36 5.24 6.48
N GLU A 44 -6.19 5.58 7.05
CA GLU A 44 -5.40 4.63 7.83
C GLU A 44 -5.92 4.53 9.27
N PHE A 45 -6.25 3.30 9.70
CA PHE A 45 -6.80 2.96 11.01
C PHE A 45 -8.03 3.81 11.38
N VAL A 46 -8.89 4.07 10.38
CA VAL A 46 -10.15 4.79 10.54
C VAL A 46 -11.34 3.85 10.39
N ARG A 47 -12.36 4.09 11.20
CA ARG A 47 -13.69 3.55 11.03
C ARG A 47 -14.53 4.54 10.24
N ASN A 48 -15.02 4.11 9.08
CA ASN A 48 -15.89 4.90 8.23
C ASN A 48 -17.18 5.31 8.95
N GLY A 49 -17.70 6.47 8.57
CA GLY A 49 -19.07 6.88 8.91
C GLY A 49 -20.10 5.91 8.31
N LYS A 50 -21.28 5.84 8.92
CA LYS A 50 -22.37 4.95 8.45
C LYS A 50 -22.85 5.32 7.04
N THR A 51 -22.84 6.62 6.74
CA THR A 51 -23.15 7.18 5.43
C THR A 51 -22.01 8.10 4.98
N ASP A 52 -22.01 8.52 3.71
CA ASP A 52 -21.00 9.45 3.17
C ASP A 52 -21.07 10.87 3.78
N ARG A 53 -22.10 11.15 4.58
CA ARG A 53 -22.24 12.42 5.32
C ARG A 53 -21.74 12.34 6.75
N ASP A 54 -21.49 11.12 7.25
CA ASP A 54 -21.02 10.91 8.60
C ASP A 54 -19.49 10.91 8.62
N SER A 55 -18.89 11.65 9.56
CA SER A 55 -17.45 11.70 9.71
C SER A 55 -16.88 10.34 10.11
N ALA A 56 -15.75 9.97 9.50
CA ALA A 56 -14.90 8.88 9.98
C ALA A 56 -14.37 9.18 11.39
N THR A 57 -14.04 8.11 12.11
CA THR A 57 -13.50 8.16 13.48
C THR A 57 -12.29 7.22 13.61
N SER A 58 -11.46 7.42 14.63
CA SER A 58 -10.41 6.46 14.98
C SER A 58 -10.44 6.20 16.48
N HIS A 59 -10.21 4.96 16.89
CA HIS A 59 -10.06 4.57 18.29
C HIS A 59 -8.67 4.93 18.84
N LEU A 60 -7.69 5.20 17.98
CA LEU A 60 -6.32 5.50 18.38
C LEU A 60 -6.18 6.95 18.83
N ALA A 61 -5.61 7.14 20.03
CA ALA A 61 -5.40 8.46 20.62
C ALA A 61 -4.49 9.36 19.77
N GLY A 62 -3.50 8.78 19.09
CA GLY A 62 -2.61 9.47 18.16
C GLY A 62 -3.33 10.06 16.93
N LEU A 63 -4.47 9.50 16.52
CA LEU A 63 -5.18 9.94 15.32
C LEU A 63 -6.38 10.85 15.60
N LYS A 64 -6.77 11.04 16.87
CA LYS A 64 -7.87 11.95 17.24
C LYS A 64 -7.57 13.39 16.80
N GLY A 65 -8.41 13.94 15.93
CA GLY A 65 -8.23 15.28 15.35
C GLY A 65 -7.28 15.32 14.14
N HIS A 66 -6.64 14.20 13.78
CA HIS A 66 -5.65 14.11 12.71
C HIS A 66 -6.11 13.26 11.52
N ILE A 67 -7.35 12.76 11.51
CA ILE A 67 -7.96 12.06 10.37
C ILE A 67 -8.80 12.99 9.49
N ALA A 68 -8.78 12.77 8.18
CA ALA A 68 -9.70 13.41 7.23
C ALA A 68 -11.12 12.84 7.39
N PRO A 69 -12.11 13.63 7.85
CA PRO A 69 -13.41 13.09 8.27
C PRO A 69 -14.23 12.50 7.11
N PHE A 70 -14.02 12.96 5.89
CA PHE A 70 -14.77 12.51 4.71
C PHE A 70 -13.91 11.71 3.71
N TYR A 71 -12.73 11.25 4.15
CA TYR A 71 -11.93 10.29 3.42
C TYR A 71 -12.20 8.89 3.98
N ARG A 72 -12.69 7.98 3.14
CA ARG A 72 -13.04 6.61 3.56
C ARG A 72 -11.78 5.74 3.64
N GLY A 73 -11.63 4.98 4.73
CA GLY A 73 -10.65 3.89 4.86
C GLY A 73 -11.07 2.65 4.05
N TRP A 74 -10.96 1.45 4.64
CA TRP A 74 -11.39 0.19 4.02
C TRP A 74 -12.87 0.23 3.59
N ASP A 75 -13.11 0.16 2.28
CA ASP A 75 -14.44 0.05 1.67
C ASP A 75 -14.31 -0.16 0.15
N LEU A 76 -14.41 -1.40 -0.33
CA LEU A 76 -14.30 -1.71 -1.76
C LEU A 76 -15.49 -1.21 -2.60
N SER A 77 -16.55 -0.66 -1.99
CA SER A 77 -17.63 0.01 -2.72
C SER A 77 -17.33 1.48 -3.02
N CYS A 78 -16.39 2.09 -2.30
CA CYS A 78 -15.88 3.42 -2.59
C CYS A 78 -14.68 3.29 -3.55
N SER A 79 -14.70 4.01 -4.67
CA SER A 79 -13.55 4.01 -5.57
C SER A 79 -12.38 4.80 -4.98
N ASP A 80 -11.15 4.36 -5.24
CA ASP A 80 -9.96 5.14 -4.87
C ASP A 80 -9.91 6.50 -5.56
N ILE A 81 -10.55 6.62 -6.73
CA ILE A 81 -10.74 7.89 -7.42
C ILE A 81 -11.60 8.84 -6.57
N ASP A 82 -12.65 8.34 -5.94
CA ASP A 82 -13.50 9.15 -5.06
C ASP A 82 -12.81 9.49 -3.74
N ARG A 83 -11.97 8.59 -3.21
CA ARG A 83 -11.07 8.90 -2.08
C ARG A 83 -10.12 10.05 -2.42
N VAL A 84 -9.45 9.99 -3.56
CA VAL A 84 -8.55 11.07 -4.01
C VAL A 84 -9.30 12.38 -4.27
N LYS A 85 -10.52 12.34 -4.82
CA LYS A 85 -11.37 13.55 -4.92
C LYS A 85 -11.73 14.12 -3.55
N ALA A 86 -12.00 13.27 -2.55
CA ALA A 86 -12.29 13.72 -1.20
C ALA A 86 -11.05 14.38 -0.54
N TRP A 87 -9.87 13.76 -0.69
CA TRP A 87 -8.60 14.34 -0.27
C TRP A 87 -8.32 15.68 -0.96
N GLN A 88 -8.50 15.76 -2.28
CA GLN A 88 -8.14 16.95 -3.06
C GLN A 88 -8.86 18.20 -2.55
N LYS A 89 -10.11 18.08 -2.08
CA LYS A 89 -10.85 19.20 -1.47
C LYS A 89 -10.10 19.81 -0.29
N GLU A 90 -9.58 18.98 0.62
CA GLU A 90 -8.79 19.44 1.77
C GLU A 90 -7.39 19.92 1.34
N PHE A 91 -6.76 19.23 0.39
CA PHE A 91 -5.47 19.64 -0.16
C PHE A 91 -5.50 21.04 -0.78
N ASP A 92 -6.56 21.37 -1.53
CA ASP A 92 -6.74 22.69 -2.15
C ASP A 92 -6.84 23.79 -1.08
N GLU A 93 -7.41 23.49 0.10
CA GLU A 93 -7.40 24.41 1.24
C GLU A 93 -6.00 24.56 1.85
N TYR A 94 -5.29 23.45 2.03
CA TYR A 94 -3.91 23.46 2.51
C TYR A 94 -2.99 24.25 1.57
N GLU A 95 -3.12 24.10 0.26
CA GLU A 95 -2.32 24.86 -0.71
C GLU A 95 -2.62 26.36 -0.64
N ARG A 96 -3.90 26.73 -0.58
CA ARG A 96 -4.34 28.13 -0.45
C ARG A 96 -3.83 28.78 0.82
N ASN A 97 -3.82 28.04 1.93
CA ASN A 97 -3.43 28.56 3.24
C ASN A 97 -1.92 28.40 3.53
N GLY A 98 -1.19 27.60 2.76
CA GLY A 98 0.24 27.38 2.95
C GLY A 98 0.59 26.52 4.16
N ASN A 99 -0.29 25.60 4.57
CA ASN A 99 -0.18 24.84 5.82
C ASN A 99 -0.43 23.33 5.64
N LEU A 100 0.02 22.74 4.53
CA LEU A 100 -0.03 21.29 4.34
C LEU A 100 0.72 20.56 5.48
N PRO A 101 0.16 19.50 6.08
CA PRO A 101 0.85 18.69 7.06
C PRO A 101 2.12 18.06 6.48
N GLN A 102 3.18 17.99 7.29
CA GLN A 102 4.48 17.48 6.87
C GLN A 102 4.48 15.97 6.60
N CYS A 103 3.64 15.20 7.30
CA CYS A 103 3.50 13.76 7.12
C CYS A 103 2.04 13.40 6.82
N CYS A 104 1.76 12.92 5.61
CA CYS A 104 0.44 12.47 5.19
C CYS A 104 0.47 10.97 4.88
N ILE A 105 -0.46 10.20 5.45
CA ILE A 105 -0.58 8.75 5.25
C ILE A 105 -1.89 8.49 4.49
N PHE A 106 -1.83 7.65 3.45
CA PHE A 106 -2.95 7.40 2.55
C PHE A 106 -3.24 5.90 2.42
N THR A 107 -4.51 5.54 2.46
CA THR A 107 -5.00 4.20 2.13
C THR A 107 -5.78 4.25 0.82
N LEU A 108 -5.42 3.39 -0.14
CA LEU A 108 -6.07 3.21 -1.44
C LEU A 108 -6.34 1.71 -1.67
N PRO A 109 -7.39 1.13 -1.07
CA PRO A 109 -7.50 -0.34 -0.92
C PRO A 109 -8.03 -1.08 -2.15
N ASN A 110 -8.29 -0.43 -3.29
CA ASN A 110 -8.95 -1.12 -4.41
C ASN A 110 -8.06 -2.18 -5.08
N ASP A 111 -6.76 -2.16 -4.89
CA ASP A 111 -5.82 -3.21 -5.32
C ASP A 111 -6.06 -4.57 -4.64
N HIS A 112 -6.68 -4.63 -3.46
CA HIS A 112 -7.16 -5.90 -2.87
C HIS A 112 -8.20 -6.60 -3.74
N THR A 113 -9.02 -5.82 -4.47
CA THR A 113 -10.14 -6.28 -5.30
C THR A 113 -11.26 -7.01 -4.53
N ALA A 114 -12.41 -7.21 -5.18
CA ALA A 114 -13.47 -8.11 -4.70
C ALA A 114 -13.54 -9.42 -5.52
N GLY A 115 -12.44 -9.78 -6.19
CA GLY A 115 -12.34 -10.97 -7.02
C GLY A 115 -13.33 -11.02 -8.19
N THR A 116 -13.89 -12.21 -8.43
CA THR A 116 -14.72 -12.54 -9.61
C THR A 116 -16.22 -12.62 -9.32
N GLY A 117 -16.68 -12.11 -8.18
CA GLY A 117 -18.10 -12.14 -7.79
C GLY A 117 -18.99 -11.40 -8.78
N LYS A 118 -20.22 -11.90 -9.03
CA LYS A 118 -21.14 -11.33 -10.02
C LYS A 118 -21.43 -9.86 -9.73
N ASN A 119 -21.47 -9.04 -10.77
CA ASN A 119 -21.74 -7.60 -10.71
C ASN A 119 -20.75 -6.77 -9.87
N GLN A 120 -19.71 -7.38 -9.27
CA GLN A 120 -18.55 -6.67 -8.75
C GLN A 120 -17.68 -6.16 -9.90
N LEU A 121 -16.87 -5.13 -9.65
CA LEU A 121 -15.84 -4.74 -10.62
C LEU A 121 -14.91 -5.94 -10.87
N THR A 122 -14.43 -6.07 -12.11
CA THR A 122 -13.38 -7.07 -12.41
C THR A 122 -12.10 -6.74 -11.62
N PRO A 123 -11.25 -7.72 -11.27
CA PRO A 123 -9.99 -7.45 -10.58
C PRO A 123 -9.13 -6.40 -11.30
N GLN A 124 -9.10 -6.41 -12.64
CA GLN A 124 -8.38 -5.40 -13.41
C GLN A 124 -9.01 -4.00 -13.34
N ALA A 125 -10.34 -3.88 -13.21
CA ALA A 125 -11.00 -2.59 -13.04
C ALA A 125 -10.69 -1.99 -11.67
N PHE A 126 -10.67 -2.82 -10.63
CA PHE A 126 -10.27 -2.46 -9.28
C PHE A 126 -8.82 -1.91 -9.25
N VAL A 127 -7.85 -2.67 -9.75
CA VAL A 127 -6.44 -2.26 -9.82
C VAL A 127 -6.26 -1.03 -10.73
N ALA A 128 -6.98 -0.93 -11.85
CA ALA A 128 -6.92 0.24 -12.72
C ALA A 128 -7.50 1.51 -12.06
N GLN A 129 -8.49 1.38 -11.17
CA GLN A 129 -8.97 2.52 -10.38
C GLN A 129 -7.94 2.98 -9.35
N ASN A 130 -7.27 2.03 -8.66
CA ASN A 130 -6.19 2.31 -7.71
C ASN A 130 -5.01 3.04 -8.40
N ASP A 131 -4.48 2.47 -9.50
CA ASP A 131 -3.37 3.06 -10.26
C ASP A 131 -3.69 4.47 -10.77
N PHE A 132 -4.89 4.66 -11.33
CA PHE A 132 -5.33 5.97 -11.80
C PHE A 132 -5.50 6.98 -10.64
N ALA A 133 -6.02 6.54 -9.50
CA ALA A 133 -6.17 7.38 -8.32
C ALA A 133 -4.80 7.83 -7.77
N LEU A 134 -3.83 6.92 -7.65
CA LEU A 134 -2.45 7.27 -7.29
C LEU A 134 -1.87 8.29 -8.27
N GLY A 135 -2.08 8.08 -9.58
CA GLY A 135 -1.66 9.01 -10.61
C GLY A 135 -2.27 10.42 -10.48
N LEU A 136 -3.56 10.51 -10.15
CA LEU A 136 -4.24 11.79 -9.88
C LEU A 136 -3.67 12.50 -8.65
N LEU A 137 -3.39 11.76 -7.58
CA LEU A 137 -2.76 12.29 -6.37
C LEU A 137 -1.37 12.86 -6.68
N VAL A 138 -0.53 12.09 -7.37
CA VAL A 138 0.83 12.51 -7.77
C VAL A 138 0.77 13.73 -8.70
N GLU A 139 -0.14 13.73 -9.67
CA GLU A 139 -0.33 14.87 -10.57
C GLU A 139 -0.67 16.13 -9.77
N ARG A 140 -1.64 16.04 -8.85
CA ARG A 140 -2.09 17.18 -8.05
C ARG A 140 -0.98 17.75 -7.17
N ILE A 141 -0.20 16.90 -6.50
CA ILE A 141 0.95 17.31 -5.67
C ILE A 141 2.03 17.93 -6.56
N SER A 142 2.35 17.31 -7.70
CA SER A 142 3.44 17.75 -8.58
C SER A 142 3.20 19.10 -9.25
N LYS A 143 1.93 19.52 -9.37
CA LYS A 143 1.52 20.83 -9.87
C LYS A 143 1.31 21.86 -8.76
N SER A 144 1.47 21.47 -7.50
CA SER A 144 1.31 22.36 -6.35
C SER A 144 2.59 23.11 -5.99
N ARG A 145 2.47 24.15 -5.16
CA ARG A 145 3.60 24.85 -4.55
C ARG A 145 4.51 23.95 -3.69
N TYR A 146 4.01 22.79 -3.25
CA TYR A 146 4.73 21.87 -2.37
C TYR A 146 5.63 20.88 -3.12
N TRP A 147 5.50 20.75 -4.44
CA TRP A 147 6.19 19.71 -5.22
C TRP A 147 7.69 19.66 -4.96
N LYS A 148 8.35 20.83 -4.93
CA LYS A 148 9.80 20.98 -4.73
C LYS A 148 10.30 20.46 -3.38
N GLU A 149 9.41 20.24 -2.42
CA GLU A 149 9.71 19.81 -1.06
C GLU A 149 8.97 18.50 -0.72
N SER A 150 8.48 17.78 -1.74
CA SER A 150 7.70 16.56 -1.57
C SER A 150 8.48 15.29 -1.89
N ALA A 151 8.24 14.24 -1.11
CA ALA A 151 8.55 12.86 -1.44
C ALA A 151 7.32 12.01 -1.15
N ILE A 152 6.88 11.22 -2.13
CA ILE A 152 5.74 10.32 -2.03
C ILE A 152 6.31 8.90 -2.03
N PHE A 153 6.00 8.15 -0.98
CA PHE A 153 6.39 6.76 -0.82
C PHE A 153 5.15 5.89 -1.00
N VAL A 154 5.25 4.88 -1.86
CA VAL A 154 4.14 3.97 -2.16
C VAL A 154 4.62 2.55 -1.94
N LEU A 155 3.85 1.79 -1.19
CA LEU A 155 4.01 0.38 -0.94
C LEU A 155 2.64 -0.25 -0.74
N GLU A 156 2.56 -1.55 -0.97
CA GLU A 156 1.46 -2.39 -0.50
C GLU A 156 1.65 -2.70 1.01
N ASP A 157 0.56 -2.99 1.72
CA ASP A 157 0.61 -3.41 3.12
C ASP A 157 1.26 -4.80 3.30
N ASP A 158 1.00 -5.71 2.37
CA ASP A 158 1.72 -6.98 2.19
C ASP A 158 1.86 -7.41 0.71
N ALA A 159 2.32 -8.64 0.46
CA ALA A 159 2.48 -9.19 -0.90
C ALA A 159 1.25 -10.02 -1.35
N GLN A 160 0.13 -9.88 -0.64
CA GLN A 160 -1.11 -10.63 -0.70
C GLN A 160 -0.92 -12.14 -0.61
N ASN A 161 0.17 -12.66 -0.03
CA ASN A 161 0.56 -14.07 -0.12
C ASN A 161 0.58 -14.59 -1.58
N GLY A 162 0.90 -13.69 -2.52
CA GLY A 162 0.97 -13.98 -3.95
C GLY A 162 2.25 -14.73 -4.34
N PRO A 163 2.23 -15.46 -5.46
CA PRO A 163 3.44 -16.10 -5.96
C PRO A 163 4.39 -15.07 -6.57
N ASP A 164 5.65 -15.14 -6.17
CA ASP A 164 6.75 -14.41 -6.81
C ASP A 164 7.89 -15.37 -7.16
N HIS A 165 8.60 -15.09 -8.26
CA HIS A 165 9.64 -15.98 -8.77
C HIS A 165 10.97 -15.89 -7.98
N VAL A 166 11.15 -14.86 -7.16
CA VAL A 166 12.28 -14.64 -6.24
C VAL A 166 11.86 -14.97 -4.81
N ASP A 167 10.87 -14.26 -4.29
CA ASP A 167 10.38 -14.40 -2.91
C ASP A 167 8.95 -13.87 -2.77
N ALA A 168 8.06 -14.67 -2.18
CA ALA A 168 6.64 -14.35 -2.01
C ALA A 168 6.36 -13.17 -1.07
N HIS A 169 7.37 -12.66 -0.35
CA HIS A 169 7.25 -11.41 0.43
C HIS A 169 7.70 -10.17 -0.36
N ARG A 170 8.22 -10.33 -1.59
CA ARG A 170 8.59 -9.19 -2.42
C ARG A 170 7.31 -8.49 -2.90
N SER A 171 7.24 -7.19 -2.65
CA SER A 171 6.12 -6.34 -3.08
C SER A 171 6.59 -5.17 -3.95
N VAL A 172 5.64 -4.38 -4.45
CA VAL A 172 5.89 -3.15 -5.19
C VAL A 172 6.34 -2.06 -4.21
N GLY A 173 7.36 -1.30 -4.60
CA GLY A 173 7.84 -0.14 -3.85
C GLY A 173 8.21 0.99 -4.78
N MET A 174 7.61 2.16 -4.59
CA MET A 174 7.85 3.35 -5.41
C MET A 174 8.22 4.55 -4.55
N VAL A 175 9.10 5.40 -5.07
CA VAL A 175 9.46 6.69 -4.47
C VAL A 175 9.40 7.76 -5.55
N ILE A 176 8.56 8.77 -5.33
CA ILE A 176 8.25 9.81 -6.31
C ILE A 176 8.58 11.17 -5.71
N SER A 177 9.52 11.89 -6.33
CA SER A 177 10.00 13.20 -5.85
C SER A 177 10.70 13.95 -6.98
N PRO A 178 10.83 15.28 -6.94
CA PRO A 178 11.75 16.01 -7.82
C PRO A 178 13.21 15.53 -7.70
N TYR A 179 13.54 14.87 -6.58
CA TYR A 179 14.88 14.38 -6.27
C TYR A 179 15.09 12.91 -6.60
N THR A 180 14.09 12.18 -7.12
CA THR A 180 14.31 10.78 -7.51
C THR A 180 14.97 10.67 -8.88
N LYS A 181 15.84 9.67 -9.05
CA LYS A 181 16.45 9.36 -10.34
C LYS A 181 15.36 8.98 -11.34
N ARG A 182 15.31 9.66 -12.49
CA ARG A 182 14.31 9.40 -13.54
C ARG A 182 14.70 8.15 -14.35
N LYS A 183 13.69 7.38 -14.78
CA LYS A 183 13.87 6.16 -15.60
C LYS A 183 14.87 5.18 -14.96
N PHE A 184 14.82 5.06 -13.64
CA PHE A 184 15.76 4.28 -12.85
C PHE A 184 15.02 3.20 -12.07
N VAL A 185 15.56 1.98 -12.11
CA VAL A 185 15.12 0.88 -11.25
C VAL A 185 16.25 0.63 -10.25
N ASP A 186 15.96 0.84 -8.97
CA ASP A 186 16.92 0.57 -7.90
C ASP A 186 16.85 -0.92 -7.54
N HIS A 187 17.97 -1.62 -7.71
CA HIS A 187 18.10 -3.04 -7.37
C HIS A 187 18.62 -3.29 -5.96
N THR A 188 18.80 -2.23 -5.15
CA THR A 188 19.18 -2.36 -3.75
C THR A 188 18.08 -3.12 -2.99
N LEU A 189 18.48 -4.06 -2.13
CA LEU A 189 17.54 -4.79 -1.28
C LEU A 189 17.02 -3.85 -0.18
N TYR A 190 15.73 -3.52 -0.24
CA TYR A 190 15.05 -2.76 0.79
C TYR A 190 13.97 -3.60 1.48
N THR A 191 13.62 -3.18 2.69
CA THR A 191 12.46 -3.66 3.45
C THR A 191 11.54 -2.48 3.76
N THR A 192 10.34 -2.73 4.28
CA THR A 192 9.45 -1.65 4.78
C THR A 192 10.13 -0.77 5.82
N ALA A 193 11.03 -1.34 6.64
CA ALA A 193 11.86 -0.58 7.59
C ALA A 193 12.84 0.38 6.89
N SER A 194 13.31 0.06 5.68
CA SER A 194 14.17 0.94 4.87
C SER A 194 13.42 2.17 4.38
N MET A 195 12.15 1.99 3.97
CA MET A 195 11.26 3.07 3.58
C MET A 195 10.93 3.97 4.78
N LEU A 196 10.52 3.37 5.90
CA LEU A 196 10.27 4.09 7.15
C LEU A 196 11.51 4.88 7.59
N ARG A 197 12.69 4.26 7.57
CA ARG A 197 13.96 4.92 7.91
C ARG A 197 14.24 6.12 7.01
N THR A 198 13.89 6.05 5.74
CA THR A 198 14.06 7.16 4.80
C THR A 198 13.10 8.30 5.13
N MET A 199 11.85 7.99 5.46
CA MET A 199 10.85 8.99 5.89
C MET A 199 11.26 9.68 7.19
N GLU A 200 11.75 8.92 8.18
CA GLU A 200 12.28 9.46 9.43
C GLU A 200 13.39 10.50 9.18
N LEU A 201 14.33 10.18 8.29
CA LEU A 201 15.43 11.08 7.94
C LEU A 201 14.94 12.37 7.28
N PHE A 202 13.92 12.33 6.41
CA PHE A 202 13.33 13.54 5.84
C PHE A 202 12.53 14.36 6.85
N LEU A 203 11.84 13.71 7.78
CA LEU A 203 11.03 14.37 8.81
C LEU A 203 11.85 14.80 10.03
N GLY A 204 13.13 14.45 10.10
CA GLY A 204 13.99 14.74 11.25
C GLY A 204 13.63 13.92 12.51
N LEU A 205 13.05 12.73 12.33
CA LEU A 205 12.61 11.86 13.40
C LEU A 205 13.70 10.85 13.81
N PRO A 206 13.77 10.45 15.09
CA PRO A 206 14.60 9.32 15.49
C PRO A 206 13.99 8.00 15.02
N PRO A 207 14.81 6.93 14.93
CA PRO A 207 14.31 5.59 14.69
C PRO A 207 13.30 5.16 15.77
N MET A 208 12.24 4.49 15.34
CA MET A 208 11.18 4.02 16.23
C MET A 208 11.54 2.69 16.91
N SER A 209 12.47 1.92 16.36
CA SER A 209 12.85 0.60 16.84
C SER A 209 14.31 0.27 16.53
N GLN A 210 14.77 -0.94 16.83
CA GLN A 210 16.08 -1.40 16.34
C GLN A 210 16.06 -1.75 14.84
N TYR A 211 14.88 -2.02 14.27
CA TYR A 211 14.74 -2.48 12.89
C TYR A 211 14.95 -1.34 11.89
N ASP A 212 14.27 -0.21 12.10
CA ASP A 212 14.47 1.02 11.31
C ASP A 212 15.84 1.65 11.59
N ALA A 213 16.32 1.63 12.84
CA ALA A 213 17.66 2.11 13.19
C ALA A 213 18.78 1.43 12.38
N ALA A 214 18.65 0.12 12.12
CA ALA A 214 19.60 -0.67 11.36
C ALA A 214 19.28 -0.76 9.85
N ALA A 215 18.14 -0.21 9.41
CA ALA A 215 17.71 -0.32 8.02
C ALA A 215 18.55 0.57 7.10
N THR A 216 18.81 0.08 5.88
CA THR A 216 19.50 0.85 4.84
C THR A 216 18.54 1.89 4.27
N PRO A 217 18.82 3.21 4.36
CA PRO A 217 17.96 4.22 3.74
C PRO A 217 17.95 4.09 2.22
N MET A 218 16.85 4.51 1.58
CA MET A 218 16.65 4.45 0.13
C MET A 218 17.44 5.52 -0.64
N ALA A 219 18.63 5.89 -0.17
CA ALA A 219 19.44 6.98 -0.71
C ALA A 219 19.81 6.79 -2.19
N SER A 220 19.97 5.53 -2.64
CA SER A 220 20.27 5.21 -4.04
C SER A 220 19.14 5.61 -5.01
N ALA A 221 17.89 5.72 -4.53
CA ALA A 221 16.77 6.21 -5.35
C ALA A 221 16.83 7.73 -5.61
N PHE A 222 17.61 8.48 -4.83
CA PHE A 222 17.68 9.94 -4.88
C PHE A 222 18.93 10.47 -5.60
N THR A 223 18.84 11.72 -6.06
CA THR A 223 19.90 12.49 -6.69
C THR A 223 19.82 13.96 -6.27
N LEU A 224 20.96 14.66 -6.31
CA LEU A 224 21.01 16.11 -6.11
C LEU A 224 20.61 16.90 -7.37
N ALA A 225 20.53 16.24 -8.52
CA ALA A 225 20.06 16.85 -9.76
C ALA A 225 18.51 16.91 -9.76
N VAL A 226 17.97 18.03 -9.27
CA VAL A 226 16.53 18.24 -9.10
C VAL A 226 15.83 18.38 -10.46
N ASP A 227 14.75 17.63 -10.66
CA ASP A 227 13.82 17.77 -11.77
C ASP A 227 12.41 18.09 -11.26
N THR A 228 12.06 19.37 -11.30
CA THR A 228 10.77 19.87 -10.83
C THR A 228 9.66 19.79 -11.89
N ALA A 229 9.85 19.06 -12.99
CA ALA A 229 8.79 18.84 -13.96
C ALA A 229 7.59 18.17 -13.28
N GLY A 230 6.40 18.75 -13.49
CA GLY A 230 5.15 18.17 -13.02
C GLY A 230 4.83 16.86 -13.74
N TYR A 231 4.11 15.98 -13.06
CA TYR A 231 3.56 14.76 -13.64
C TYR A 231 2.22 15.06 -14.30
N THR A 232 1.94 14.39 -15.43
CA THR A 232 0.60 14.36 -16.02
C THR A 232 0.10 12.93 -15.95
N VAL A 233 -1.10 12.76 -15.37
CA VAL A 233 -1.65 11.42 -15.15
C VAL A 233 -1.89 10.68 -16.46
N GLU A 234 -1.47 9.43 -16.53
CA GLU A 234 -1.79 8.56 -17.65
C GLU A 234 -3.28 8.17 -17.61
N GLN A 235 -3.94 8.21 -18.76
CA GLN A 235 -5.34 7.80 -18.85
C GLN A 235 -5.48 6.28 -18.75
N PRO A 236 -6.51 5.76 -18.04
CA PRO A 236 -6.72 4.33 -17.91
C PRO A 236 -6.85 3.64 -19.27
N ARG A 237 -6.12 2.54 -19.44
CA ARG A 237 -6.21 1.68 -20.65
C ARG A 237 -7.28 0.59 -20.53
N TYR A 238 -7.86 0.43 -19.34
CA TYR A 238 -8.89 -0.54 -19.02
C TYR A 238 -10.17 0.18 -18.57
N ASP A 239 -11.33 -0.39 -18.87
CA ASP A 239 -12.62 0.16 -18.44
C ASP A 239 -12.76 0.04 -16.91
N LEU A 240 -12.67 1.20 -16.24
CA LEU A 240 -12.76 1.35 -14.79
C LEU A 240 -14.11 0.91 -14.21
N THR A 241 -15.15 0.77 -15.04
CA THR A 241 -16.51 0.39 -14.62
C THR A 241 -16.85 -1.05 -14.96
N ARG A 242 -15.92 -1.78 -15.57
CA ARG A 242 -16.16 -3.14 -16.05
C ARG A 242 -16.42 -4.09 -14.90
N LYS A 243 -17.57 -4.77 -14.98
CA LYS A 243 -18.05 -5.74 -13.98
C LYS A 243 -17.88 -7.18 -14.44
N ASN A 244 -17.74 -8.08 -13.46
CA ASN A 244 -17.77 -9.51 -13.69
C ASN A 244 -19.15 -9.94 -14.20
N ARG A 245 -19.13 -10.78 -15.25
CA ARG A 245 -20.33 -11.40 -15.82
C ARG A 245 -20.83 -12.55 -14.95
N ASP A 246 -22.07 -12.96 -15.16
CA ASP A 246 -22.58 -14.23 -14.63
C ASP A 246 -21.82 -15.43 -15.24
N GLY A 247 -21.54 -16.43 -14.42
CA GLY A 247 -20.68 -17.56 -14.75
C GLY A 247 -19.18 -17.25 -14.79
N ALA A 248 -18.70 -16.19 -14.12
CA ALA A 248 -17.26 -15.94 -14.02
C ALA A 248 -16.54 -17.09 -13.28
N TYR A 249 -15.26 -17.31 -13.59
CA TYR A 249 -14.49 -18.38 -12.96
C TYR A 249 -14.45 -18.17 -11.44
N GLY A 250 -14.81 -19.22 -10.68
CA GLY A 250 -14.85 -19.16 -9.21
C GLY A 250 -15.98 -18.33 -8.61
N GLN A 251 -16.95 -17.81 -9.40
CA GLN A 251 -18.01 -16.92 -8.91
C GLN A 251 -18.71 -17.43 -7.65
N LEU A 252 -19.19 -18.69 -7.65
CA LEU A 252 -19.93 -19.24 -6.50
C LEU A 252 -19.09 -19.36 -5.22
N LEU A 253 -17.78 -19.51 -5.35
CA LEU A 253 -16.86 -19.50 -4.21
C LEU A 253 -16.62 -18.06 -3.75
N MET A 254 -16.41 -17.15 -4.70
CA MET A 254 -16.19 -15.72 -4.43
C MET A 254 -17.36 -15.07 -3.73
N GLU A 255 -18.60 -15.37 -4.14
CA GLU A 255 -19.83 -14.85 -3.51
C GLU A 255 -20.05 -15.33 -2.07
N ARG A 256 -19.27 -16.32 -1.60
CA ARG A 256 -19.30 -16.82 -0.22
C ARG A 256 -18.18 -16.24 0.65
N MET A 257 -17.24 -15.50 0.07
CA MET A 257 -16.15 -14.87 0.81
C MET A 257 -16.62 -13.57 1.45
N ASP A 258 -15.99 -13.21 2.57
CA ASP A 258 -16.23 -11.95 3.25
C ASP A 258 -15.18 -10.92 2.82
N PHE A 259 -15.65 -9.78 2.31
CA PHE A 259 -14.84 -8.62 1.92
C PHE A 259 -15.16 -7.37 2.76
N THR A 260 -15.96 -7.53 3.83
CA THR A 260 -16.42 -6.42 4.65
C THR A 260 -15.33 -5.86 5.57
N THR A 261 -14.31 -6.65 5.86
CA THR A 261 -13.09 -6.24 6.58
C THR A 261 -11.85 -6.70 5.83
N VAL A 262 -10.73 -6.00 6.05
CA VAL A 262 -9.41 -6.37 5.52
C VAL A 262 -9.11 -7.83 5.88
N ASP A 263 -8.58 -8.59 4.92
CA ASP A 263 -8.12 -9.98 5.07
C ASP A 263 -9.11 -11.00 5.67
N ALA A 264 -10.42 -10.73 5.54
CA ALA A 264 -11.43 -11.72 5.92
C ALA A 264 -11.59 -12.85 4.89
N ALA A 265 -11.23 -12.60 3.64
CA ALA A 265 -11.28 -13.61 2.58
C ALA A 265 -10.17 -14.67 2.78
N PRO A 266 -10.41 -15.95 2.45
CA PRO A 266 -9.36 -16.97 2.46
C PRO A 266 -8.31 -16.69 1.38
N ASP A 267 -7.22 -16.05 1.77
CA ASP A 267 -6.13 -15.52 0.94
C ASP A 267 -5.71 -16.47 -0.21
N ARG A 268 -5.40 -17.73 0.10
CA ARG A 268 -4.92 -18.69 -0.89
C ARG A 268 -5.97 -19.00 -1.96
N LEU A 269 -7.19 -19.30 -1.53
CA LEU A 269 -8.28 -19.61 -2.46
C LEU A 269 -8.67 -18.39 -3.29
N PHE A 270 -8.66 -17.22 -2.66
CA PHE A 270 -8.91 -15.93 -3.31
C PHE A 270 -7.90 -15.68 -4.44
N ASN A 271 -6.62 -15.80 -4.14
CA ASN A 271 -5.54 -15.64 -5.11
C ASN A 271 -5.57 -16.68 -6.23
N GLU A 272 -5.87 -17.95 -5.91
CA GLU A 272 -5.99 -19.01 -6.92
C GLU A 272 -7.11 -18.71 -7.92
N ILE A 273 -8.26 -18.20 -7.46
CA ILE A 273 -9.39 -17.81 -8.31
C ILE A 273 -9.02 -16.60 -9.17
N ILE A 274 -8.43 -15.55 -8.57
CA ILE A 274 -8.00 -14.36 -9.33
C ILE A 274 -6.99 -14.77 -10.40
N TRP A 275 -5.92 -15.48 -10.02
CA TRP A 275 -4.87 -15.89 -10.94
C TRP A 275 -5.44 -16.69 -12.11
N GLN A 276 -6.25 -17.71 -11.85
CA GLN A 276 -6.85 -18.52 -12.92
C GLN A 276 -7.79 -17.68 -13.80
N SER A 277 -8.53 -16.72 -13.23
CA SER A 277 -9.43 -15.85 -14.01
C SER A 277 -8.68 -14.90 -14.96
N ILE A 278 -7.47 -14.47 -14.58
CA ILE A 278 -6.66 -13.50 -15.34
C ILE A 278 -5.68 -14.19 -16.28
N LYS A 279 -4.95 -15.19 -15.76
CA LYS A 279 -3.85 -15.87 -16.46
C LYS A 279 -4.30 -17.15 -17.17
N GLY A 280 -5.47 -17.70 -16.85
CA GLY A 280 -5.97 -18.94 -17.45
C GLY A 280 -5.17 -20.20 -17.09
N THR A 281 -4.26 -20.11 -16.12
CA THR A 281 -3.36 -21.18 -15.69
C THR A 281 -3.43 -21.33 -14.17
N SER A 282 -2.99 -22.46 -13.62
CA SER A 282 -2.91 -22.62 -12.18
C SER A 282 -1.91 -21.65 -11.57
N MET A 283 -2.24 -21.12 -10.38
CA MET A 283 -1.34 -20.25 -9.63
C MET A 283 -0.05 -21.01 -9.26
N PRO A 284 1.14 -20.46 -9.56
CA PRO A 284 2.40 -21.07 -9.13
C PRO A 284 2.48 -21.20 -7.61
N ALA A 285 3.27 -22.17 -7.13
CA ALA A 285 3.59 -22.24 -5.71
C ALA A 285 4.44 -21.03 -5.29
N PRO A 286 4.22 -20.47 -4.08
CA PRO A 286 5.05 -19.40 -3.55
C PRO A 286 6.48 -19.90 -3.33
N LYS A 287 7.45 -19.03 -3.60
CA LYS A 287 8.86 -19.27 -3.26
C LYS A 287 9.22 -18.47 -2.01
N TYR A 288 9.96 -19.08 -1.10
CA TYR A 288 10.49 -18.40 0.08
C TYR A 288 12.00 -18.55 0.06
N SER A 289 12.71 -17.44 -0.09
CA SER A 289 14.16 -17.36 -0.07
C SER A 289 14.61 -16.86 1.30
N ILE A 290 15.36 -17.69 2.03
CA ILE A 290 15.88 -17.30 3.35
C ILE A 290 17.00 -16.26 3.23
N LEU A 291 17.61 -16.14 2.03
CA LEU A 291 18.69 -15.20 1.69
C LEU A 291 18.64 -14.89 0.19
N SER A 292 18.09 -13.75 -0.21
CA SER A 292 18.19 -13.24 -1.58
C SER A 292 19.61 -12.72 -1.85
N GLY A 293 20.56 -13.64 -2.09
CA GLY A 293 21.94 -13.23 -2.40
C GLY A 293 22.99 -14.33 -2.56
N VAL A 294 22.71 -15.60 -2.25
CA VAL A 294 23.67 -16.68 -2.50
C VAL A 294 23.32 -17.34 -3.85
N PRO A 295 24.18 -17.24 -4.89
CA PRO A 295 23.98 -18.01 -6.10
C PRO A 295 23.96 -19.50 -5.72
N ARG A 296 22.96 -20.24 -6.20
CA ARG A 296 23.00 -21.71 -6.17
C ARG A 296 24.29 -22.13 -6.88
N ALA A 297 25.19 -22.80 -6.16
CA ALA A 297 26.30 -23.49 -6.79
C ALA A 297 25.71 -24.42 -7.85
N THR A 298 26.13 -24.27 -9.10
CA THR A 298 25.77 -25.20 -10.17
C THR A 298 26.22 -26.59 -9.76
N GLU A 299 25.28 -27.52 -9.63
CA GLU A 299 25.57 -28.94 -9.56
C GLU A 299 26.39 -29.27 -10.83
N LYS A 300 27.68 -29.54 -10.64
CA LYS A 300 28.47 -30.20 -11.67
C LYS A 300 27.87 -31.59 -11.83
N GLN A 301 27.40 -31.91 -13.03
CA GLN A 301 27.26 -33.30 -13.45
C GLN A 301 28.63 -33.95 -13.33
N GLU A 302 28.76 -34.91 -12.42
CA GLU A 302 29.82 -35.90 -12.50
C GLU A 302 29.50 -36.77 -13.71
N GLU A 303 30.35 -36.65 -14.74
CA GLU A 303 30.44 -37.65 -15.80
C GLU A 303 31.09 -38.89 -15.16
N ASP A 304 30.31 -39.97 -15.02
CA ASP A 304 30.81 -41.30 -14.68
C ASP A 304 31.59 -41.85 -15.89
N ASP A 305 32.92 -41.84 -15.80
CA ASP A 305 33.79 -42.71 -16.59
C ASP A 305 34.03 -44.00 -15.76
N ASP A 306 33.44 -45.11 -16.20
CA ASP A 306 33.97 -46.49 -16.10
C ASP A 306 33.22 -47.44 -17.07
#